data_AF-A0A8C9G232-F1
#
_entry.id   AF-A0A8C9G232-F1
#
_cell.length_a   1.000
_cell.length_b   1.000
_cell.length_c   1.000
_cell.angle_alpha   90.00
_cell.angle_beta   90.00
_cell.angle_gamma   90.00
#
_symmetry.space_group_name_H-M   'P 1'
#
loop_
_entity.id
_entity.type
_entity.pdbx_description
1 polymer ?
#
loop_
_entity_poly.entity_id
_entity_poly.type
_entity_poly.pdbx_seq_one_letter_code
_entity_poly.pdbx_strand_id
1 'polypeptide(L)'
;MKENDYFRNQVVIKYRLYASLYFCCAIEDQDNELLTLEVVHRYVELLDRYFGNVCELDIIFNFEKAYFILDEFIIGGEVQDTSKRSLCLSFFLQTVEEYMNKPAF
;
A
#
# COMPACT_ATOMS: atom_id res chain seq x y z
N MET A 1 -24.99 -19.03 -16.78
CA MET A 1 -25.03 -18.27 -15.52
C MET A 1 -24.37 -18.98 -14.32
N LYS A 2 -23.65 -20.12 -14.49
CA LYS A 2 -23.03 -20.84 -13.35
C LYS A 2 -21.57 -20.48 -13.06
N GLU A 3 -20.94 -19.65 -13.89
CA GLU A 3 -19.51 -19.37 -13.81
C GLU A 3 -19.17 -18.15 -12.93
N ASN A 4 -20.08 -17.18 -12.84
CA ASN A 4 -19.89 -15.96 -12.04
C ASN A 4 -20.17 -16.13 -10.53
N ASP A 5 -20.88 -17.18 -10.12
CA ASP A 5 -21.17 -17.43 -8.69
C ASP A 5 -20.04 -18.19 -7.98
N TYR A 6 -19.17 -18.91 -8.69
CA TYR A 6 -17.98 -19.52 -8.09
C TYR A 6 -16.93 -18.47 -7.70
N PHE A 7 -16.78 -17.42 -8.51
CA PHE A 7 -15.80 -16.36 -8.26
C PHE A 7 -16.19 -15.46 -7.07
N ARG A 8 -17.49 -15.28 -6.83
CA ARG A 8 -18.00 -14.45 -5.74
C ARG A 8 -17.84 -15.07 -4.35
N ASN A 9 -17.67 -16.39 -4.26
CA ASN A 9 -17.57 -17.12 -3.01
C ASN A 9 -16.13 -17.45 -2.57
N GLN A 10 -15.11 -17.01 -3.32
CA GLN A 10 -13.70 -17.28 -3.00
C GLN A 10 -12.93 -16.07 -2.49
N VAL A 11 -13.54 -14.88 -2.50
CA VAL A 11 -12.88 -13.62 -2.11
C VAL A 11 -13.47 -13.10 -0.81
N VAL A 12 -12.61 -12.97 0.20
CA VAL A 12 -12.95 -12.43 1.51
C VAL A 12 -12.42 -11.00 1.61
N ILE A 13 -13.29 -10.06 1.99
CA ILE A 13 -12.91 -8.66 2.18
C ILE A 13 -12.50 -8.44 3.63
N LYS A 14 -11.28 -7.95 3.85
CA LYS A 14 -10.78 -7.49 5.14
C LYS A 14 -10.59 -5.99 5.10
N TYR A 15 -10.96 -5.31 6.18
CA TYR A 15 -10.81 -3.87 6.27
C TYR A 15 -10.44 -3.43 7.68
N ARG A 16 -9.77 -2.28 7.78
CA ARG A 16 -9.41 -1.64 9.04
C ARG A 16 -9.50 -0.13 8.90
N LEU A 17 -10.02 0.50 9.95
CA LEU A 17 -10.14 1.96 10.06
C LEU A 17 -8.86 2.52 10.71
N TYR A 18 -8.22 3.47 10.05
CA TYR A 18 -7.11 4.26 10.58
C TYR A 18 -7.50 5.75 10.54
N ALA A 19 -7.63 6.36 11.71
CA ALA A 19 -8.22 7.69 11.87
C ALA A 19 -9.59 7.77 11.15
N SER A 20 -9.70 8.55 10.07
CA SER A 20 -10.91 8.74 9.27
C SER A 20 -10.93 7.90 7.97
N LEU A 21 -9.88 7.13 7.66
CA LEU A 21 -9.74 6.36 6.42
C LEU A 21 -9.93 4.86 6.62
N TYR A 22 -10.78 4.28 5.76
CA TYR A 22 -10.91 2.82 5.64
C TYR A 22 -9.89 2.29 4.64
N PHE A 23 -9.08 1.33 5.08
CA PHE A 23 -8.23 0.53 4.23
C PHE A 23 -8.86 -0.84 4.08
N CYS A 24 -9.02 -1.32 2.84
CA CYS A 24 -9.60 -2.62 2.55
C CYS A 24 -8.72 -3.42 1.58
N CYS A 25 -8.73 -4.73 1.78
CA CYS A 25 -8.06 -5.72 0.93
C CYS A 25 -9.04 -6.84 0.62
N ALA A 26 -8.97 -7.34 -0.61
CA ALA A 26 -9.68 -8.53 -1.06
C ALA A 26 -8.66 -9.66 -1.15
N ILE A 27 -8.89 -10.74 -0.42
CA ILE A 27 -7.98 -11.90 -0.33
C ILE A 27 -8.74 -13.19 -0.66
N GLU A 28 -8.01 -14.26 -0.95
CA GLU A 28 -8.61 -15.57 -1.18
C GLU A 28 -8.98 -16.23 0.16
N ASP A 29 -9.95 -17.14 0.17
CA ASP A 29 -10.45 -17.81 1.40
C ASP A 29 -9.37 -18.65 2.12
N GLN A 30 -8.33 -19.08 1.39
CA GLN A 30 -7.16 -19.77 1.94
C GLN A 30 -6.11 -18.85 2.58
N ASP A 31 -6.18 -17.54 2.34
CA ASP A 31 -5.16 -16.61 2.79
C ASP A 31 -5.27 -16.31 4.29
N ASN A 32 -4.12 -15.98 4.90
CA ASN A 32 -4.09 -15.65 6.31
C ASN A 32 -4.62 -14.24 6.55
N GLU A 33 -5.84 -14.15 7.07
CA GLU A 33 -6.52 -12.89 7.37
C GLU A 33 -5.71 -11.95 8.29
N LEU A 34 -5.02 -12.51 9.30
CA LEU A 34 -4.21 -11.72 10.22
C LEU A 34 -2.98 -11.15 9.52
N LEU A 35 -2.38 -11.94 8.62
CA LEU A 35 -1.27 -11.48 7.80
C LEU A 35 -1.71 -10.33 6.90
N THR A 36 -2.90 -10.42 6.28
CA THR A 36 -3.46 -9.35 5.46
C THR A 36 -3.65 -8.05 6.25
N LEU A 37 -4.18 -8.14 7.47
CA LEU A 37 -4.34 -6.96 8.33
C LEU A 37 -2.98 -6.37 8.75
N GLU A 38 -1.95 -7.21 8.93
CA GLU A 38 -0.58 -6.76 9.17
C GLU A 38 0.05 -6.11 7.94
N VAL A 39 -0.25 -6.59 6.72
CA VAL A 39 0.17 -5.94 5.47
C VAL A 39 -0.45 -4.55 5.34
N VAL A 40 -1.75 -4.42 5.60
CA VAL A 40 -2.42 -3.10 5.64
C VAL A 40 -1.77 -2.21 6.69
N HIS A 41 -1.53 -2.73 7.90
CA HIS A 41 -0.89 -1.96 8.95
C HIS A 41 0.50 -1.47 8.54
N ARG A 42 1.29 -2.35 7.92
CA ARG A 42 2.63 -2.03 7.42
C ARG A 42 2.58 -0.92 6.38
N TYR A 43 1.62 -0.96 5.45
CA TYR A 43 1.46 0.09 4.46
C TYR A 43 1.17 1.45 5.11
N VAL A 44 0.29 1.49 6.12
CA VAL A 44 0.01 2.71 6.89
C VAL A 44 1.26 3.22 7.62
N GLU A 45 2.08 2.34 8.19
CA GLU A 45 3.36 2.75 8.81
C GLU A 45 4.37 3.32 7.79
N LEU A 46 4.39 2.79 6.56
CA LEU A 46 5.24 3.31 5.49
C LEU A 46 4.78 4.70 5.05
N LEU A 47 3.46 4.90 4.91
CA LEU A 47 2.87 6.21 4.65
C LEU A 47 3.22 7.21 5.76
N ASP A 48 3.04 6.83 7.03
CA ASP A 48 3.35 7.70 8.17
C ASP A 48 4.83 8.11 8.21
N ARG A 49 5.73 7.16 7.89
CA ARG A 49 7.16 7.44 7.82
C ARG A 49 7.53 8.34 6.65
N TYR A 50 6.87 8.19 5.50
CA TYR A 50 7.16 8.96 4.30
C TYR A 50 6.65 10.41 4.43
N PHE A 51 5.41 10.59 4.89
CA PHE A 51 4.79 11.93 5.03
C PHE A 51 5.19 12.65 6.33
N GLY A 52 5.57 11.90 7.38
CA GLY A 52 5.97 12.46 8.67
C GLY A 52 4.79 12.97 9.49
N ASN A 53 4.04 12.04 10.10
CA ASN A 53 2.70 12.22 10.68
C ASN A 53 1.64 12.36 9.59
N VAL A 54 1.37 11.26 8.90
CA VAL A 54 0.41 11.24 7.78
C VAL A 54 -1.00 11.55 8.25
N CYS A 55 -1.71 12.41 7.52
CA CYS A 55 -3.15 12.56 7.62
C CYS A 55 -3.85 12.21 6.31
N GLU A 56 -5.16 12.05 6.35
CA GLU A 56 -5.97 11.69 5.19
C GLU A 56 -5.84 12.70 4.04
N LEU A 57 -5.66 13.98 4.35
CA LEU A 57 -5.49 15.02 3.34
C LEU A 57 -4.16 14.86 2.59
N ASP A 58 -3.10 14.42 3.27
CA ASP A 58 -1.81 14.17 2.62
C ASP A 58 -1.94 13.08 1.55
N ILE A 59 -2.70 12.03 1.86
CA ILE A 59 -3.00 10.93 0.93
C ILE A 59 -3.90 11.40 -0.21
N ILE A 60 -4.92 12.22 0.07
CA ILE A 60 -5.84 12.75 -0.96
C ILE A 60 -5.11 13.67 -1.95
N PHE A 61 -4.25 14.56 -1.45
CA PHE A 61 -3.52 15.53 -2.28
C PHE A 61 -2.28 14.96 -2.96
N ASN A 62 -1.73 13.85 -2.46
CA ASN A 62 -0.54 13.20 -3.02
C ASN A 62 -0.79 11.70 -3.28
N PHE A 63 -1.94 11.37 -3.87
CA PHE A 63 -2.34 9.97 -4.09
C PHE A 63 -1.33 9.24 -4.98
N GLU A 64 -0.68 9.94 -5.91
CA GLU A 64 0.37 9.40 -6.77
C GLU A 64 1.56 8.86 -5.96
N LYS A 65 1.94 9.55 -4.88
CA LYS A 65 3.01 9.08 -3.98
C LYS A 65 2.54 7.90 -3.13
N ALA A 66 1.28 7.89 -2.72
CA ALA A 66 0.73 6.75 -2.00
C ALA A 66 0.68 5.49 -2.87
N TYR A 67 0.28 5.61 -4.15
CA TYR A 67 0.33 4.51 -5.11
C TYR A 67 1.75 4.03 -5.36
N PHE A 68 2.68 4.96 -5.53
CA PHE A 68 4.08 4.62 -5.70
C PHE A 68 4.66 3.85 -4.50
N ILE A 69 4.32 4.27 -3.27
CA ILE A 69 4.70 3.53 -2.06
C ILE A 69 4.07 2.13 -2.05
N LEU A 70 2.85 2.00 -2.55
CA LEU A 70 2.16 0.73 -2.63
C LEU A 70 2.81 -0.21 -3.64
N ASP A 71 3.19 0.29 -4.82
CA ASP A 71 3.80 -0.49 -5.91
C ASP A 71 5.19 -1.04 -5.54
N GLU A 72 5.98 -0.29 -4.76
CA GLU A 72 7.24 -0.78 -4.22
C GLU A 72 7.03 -1.78 -3.07
N PHE A 73 5.89 -1.73 -2.39
CA PHE A 73 5.61 -2.61 -1.26
C PHE A 73 4.97 -3.94 -1.69
N ILE A 74 4.05 -3.88 -2.66
CA ILE A 74 3.25 -5.02 -3.13
C ILE A 74 3.36 -5.12 -4.64
N ILE A 75 3.77 -6.29 -5.14
CA ILE A 75 3.81 -6.59 -6.57
C ILE A 75 3.01 -7.86 -6.83
N GLY A 76 2.05 -7.78 -7.75
CA GLY A 76 1.26 -8.93 -8.16
C GLY A 76 0.36 -9.51 -7.06
N GLY A 77 0.03 -8.72 -6.03
CA GLY A 77 -0.77 -9.15 -4.88
C GLY A 77 0.04 -9.68 -3.69
N GLU A 78 1.36 -9.81 -3.85
CA GLU A 78 2.26 -10.33 -2.82
C GLU A 78 3.19 -9.23 -2.29
N VAL A 79 3.59 -9.35 -1.02
CA VAL A 79 4.56 -8.43 -0.41
C VAL A 79 5.95 -8.70 -0.99
N GLN A 80 6.54 -7.69 -1.63
CA GLN A 80 7.85 -7.83 -2.25
C GLN A 80 8.98 -7.82 -1.21
N ASP A 81 8.97 -6.84 -0.29
CA ASP A 81 9.99 -6.70 0.75
C ASP A 81 9.34 -6.56 2.13
N THR A 82 9.81 -7.37 3.08
CA THR A 82 9.34 -7.34 4.47
C THR A 82 10.10 -6.33 5.32
N SER A 83 11.23 -5.80 4.83
CA SER A 83 12.10 -4.89 5.55
C SER A 83 11.75 -3.43 5.30
N LYS A 84 11.36 -2.72 6.38
CA LYS A 84 11.08 -1.27 6.36
C LYS A 84 12.28 -0.43 5.90
N ARG A 85 13.50 -0.96 6.02
CA ARG A 85 14.75 -0.24 5.71
C ARG A 85 15.05 -0.24 4.22
N SER A 86 14.82 -1.35 3.52
CA SER A 86 15.05 -1.44 2.08
C SER A 86 14.04 -0.62 1.29
N LEU A 87 12.74 -0.70 1.66
CA LEU A 87 11.69 0.13 1.05
C LEU A 87 11.94 1.63 1.26
N CYS A 88 12.34 2.03 2.48
CA CYS A 88 12.69 3.43 2.76
C CYS A 88 13.88 3.92 1.93
N LEU A 89 14.81 3.03 1.58
CA LEU A 89 15.95 3.36 0.74
C LEU A 89 15.55 3.49 -0.73
N SER A 90 14.68 2.62 -1.26
CA SER A 90 14.18 2.75 -2.63
C SER A 90 13.38 4.04 -2.81
N PHE A 91 12.49 4.38 -1.87
CA PHE A 91 11.76 5.65 -1.87
C PHE A 91 12.69 6.86 -1.88
N PHE A 92 13.75 6.83 -1.06
CA PHE A 92 14.71 7.92 -1.01
C PHE A 92 15.46 8.06 -2.35
N LEU A 93 15.94 6.95 -2.93
CA LEU A 93 16.66 6.98 -4.20
C LEU A 93 15.80 7.48 -5.36
N GLN A 94 14.55 7.04 -5.46
CA GLN A 94 13.64 7.48 -6.51
C GLN A 94 13.19 8.94 -6.32
N THR A 95 12.99 9.39 -5.07
CA THR A 95 12.75 10.82 -4.79
C THR A 95 13.95 11.65 -5.26
N VAL A 96 15.18 11.19 -4.98
CA VAL A 96 16.42 11.86 -5.44
C VAL A 96 16.50 11.87 -6.97
N GLU A 97 16.18 10.78 -7.67
CA GLU A 97 16.11 10.77 -9.14
C GLU A 97 15.06 11.77 -9.66
N GLU A 98 13.90 11.87 -9.02
CA GLU A 98 12.86 12.84 -9.38
C GLU A 98 13.35 14.30 -9.20
N TYR A 99 14.10 14.58 -8.14
CA TYR A 99 14.74 15.89 -7.92
C TYR A 99 15.85 16.16 -8.94
N MET A 100 16.66 15.15 -9.29
CA MET A 100 17.77 15.28 -10.24
C MET A 100 17.28 15.38 -11.70
N ASN A 101 16.08 14.89 -12.00
CA ASN A 101 15.46 14.94 -13.32
C ASN A 101 14.53 16.14 -13.54
N LYS A 102 14.25 16.95 -12.51
CA LYS A 102 13.60 18.26 -12.73
C LYS A 102 14.61 19.18 -13.42
N PRO A 103 14.25 19.81 -14.56
CA PRO A 103 15.15 20.77 -15.19
C PRO A 103 15.48 21.85 -14.16
N ALA A 104 16.77 22.04 -13.89
CA ALA A 104 17.24 23.21 -13.16
C ALA A 104 16.80 24.43 -13.99
N PHE A 105 15.94 25.26 -13.40
CA PHE A 105 15.61 26.56 -13.96
C PHE A 105 16.87 27.43 -14.04
#